data_AF-A0A1H7BZV9-F1
#
_entry.id   AF-A0A1H7BZV9-F1
#
_cell.length_a   1.000
_cell.length_b   1.000
_cell.length_c   1.000
_cell.angle_alpha   90.00
_cell.angle_beta   90.00
_cell.angle_gamma   90.00
#
_symmetry.space_group_name_H-M   'P 1'
#
loop_
_entity.id
_entity.type
_entity.pdbx_description
1 polymer ?
#
loop_
_entity_poly.entity_id
_entity_poly.type
_entity_poly.pdbx_seq_one_letter_code
_entity_poly.pdbx_strand_id
1 'polypeptide(L)'
;MPEIRNPKNAGWFFHRGFYENSLSGILTSERVKKRDFSREAKIMTEEIRFSRVPSAEPFSVNSEFDLTVCYPGLLIGSGYQHETGALEEFKIGFFFDYSTGLPQIPGSSVKGTLRSFFPERDKGDLRDAKYRYLVAMIEEVTKENPLSHPPGLEEVLAFEQEIFQGRDFSQKGERYHTIYCRDRFFDAVLSPSNRAGINYLGSDFVTPHHPNLLEDPIPIKFLKILPEIIIRFRFELTDSFAIEGISKKHKEELFKRILLATGIGAKTNVGYGQFTPDQPNQQPVTDKRHAKQTAAVQDPPVRKQVQPKDYIDEKANDQLKSGKVFDGKIAAIEKDNKKFRVTFKVEGVPKDCVVTRKNYKIGKGKSTDLSRLKIDLPVKVRINSDYTLGETLNCTILLNK
;
A
#
# COMPACT_ATOMS: atom_id res chain seq x y z
N MET A 1 -7.16 -20.70 35.08
CA MET A 1 -6.45 -20.26 33.86
C MET A 1 -7.23 -20.80 32.67
N PRO A 2 -7.62 -19.97 31.68
CA PRO A 2 -8.31 -20.50 30.52
C PRO A 2 -7.32 -21.35 29.71
N GLU A 3 -7.69 -22.59 29.43
CA GLU A 3 -6.94 -23.52 28.60
C GLU A 3 -6.52 -22.85 27.29
N ILE A 4 -5.25 -22.97 26.95
CA ILE A 4 -4.69 -22.55 25.66
C ILE A 4 -5.31 -23.48 24.61
N ARG A 5 -6.45 -23.07 24.03
CA ARG A 5 -6.92 -23.68 22.79
C ARG A 5 -5.81 -23.52 21.77
N ASN A 6 -5.23 -24.64 21.37
CA ASN A 6 -4.19 -24.75 20.35
C ASN A 6 -4.50 -23.79 19.19
N PRO A 7 -3.60 -22.90 18.75
CA PRO A 7 -3.87 -21.99 17.65
C PRO A 7 -4.03 -22.80 16.37
N LYS A 8 -5.27 -23.19 16.14
CA LYS A 8 -5.89 -23.51 14.87
C LYS A 8 -5.07 -22.93 13.70
N ASN A 9 -4.47 -23.80 12.87
CA ASN A 9 -3.65 -23.43 11.70
C ASN A 9 -4.42 -22.44 10.81
N ALA A 10 -4.00 -21.17 10.81
CA ALA A 10 -4.76 -20.08 10.18
C ALA A 10 -4.99 -20.32 8.68
N GLY A 11 -4.01 -20.90 7.99
CA GLY A 11 -4.15 -21.30 6.59
C GLY A 11 -5.22 -22.38 6.37
N TRP A 12 -5.25 -23.42 7.19
CA TRP A 12 -6.30 -24.45 7.12
C TRP A 12 -7.69 -23.84 7.39
N PHE A 13 -7.79 -22.95 8.38
CA PHE A 13 -9.04 -22.25 8.66
C PHE A 13 -9.47 -21.37 7.50
N PHE A 14 -8.53 -20.64 6.89
CA PHE A 14 -8.80 -19.81 5.74
C PHE A 14 -9.31 -20.63 4.57
N HIS A 15 -8.58 -21.66 4.14
CA HIS A 15 -8.90 -22.39 2.91
C HIS A 15 -10.02 -23.42 3.07
N ARG A 16 -10.18 -24.05 4.24
CA ARG A 16 -11.11 -25.16 4.43
C ARG A 16 -12.10 -24.92 5.57
N GLY A 17 -11.61 -24.56 6.76
CA GLY A 17 -12.45 -24.40 7.94
C GLY A 17 -13.58 -23.38 7.75
N PHE A 18 -13.31 -22.31 7.01
CA PHE A 18 -14.29 -21.28 6.65
C PHE A 18 -15.49 -21.83 5.88
N TYR A 19 -15.29 -22.91 5.12
CA TYR A 19 -16.32 -23.50 4.25
C TYR A 19 -16.93 -24.80 4.80
N GLU A 20 -16.32 -25.42 5.83
CA GLU A 20 -16.66 -26.77 6.27
C GLU A 20 -18.09 -26.89 6.85
N ASN A 21 -18.55 -25.89 7.61
CA ASN A 21 -19.94 -25.83 8.10
C ASN A 21 -20.95 -25.41 7.01
N SER A 22 -20.45 -24.88 5.90
CA SER A 22 -21.25 -24.23 4.85
C SER A 22 -21.46 -25.14 3.63
N LEU A 23 -20.57 -26.11 3.38
CA LEU A 23 -20.54 -27.00 2.20
C LEU A 23 -20.94 -28.46 2.48
N SER A 24 -21.67 -28.76 3.56
CA SER A 24 -22.13 -30.12 3.91
C SER A 24 -23.23 -30.70 2.97
N GLY A 25 -23.07 -30.51 1.66
CA GLY A 25 -23.90 -31.04 0.58
C GLY A 25 -23.45 -30.48 -0.78
N ILE A 26 -23.80 -31.17 -1.89
CA ILE A 26 -23.62 -30.63 -3.24
C ILE A 26 -24.55 -29.41 -3.37
N LEU A 27 -23.99 -28.20 -3.36
CA LEU A 27 -24.76 -26.96 -3.44
C LEU A 27 -24.83 -26.48 -4.90
N THR A 28 -26.05 -26.27 -5.39
CA THR A 28 -26.30 -25.53 -6.62
C THR A 28 -25.98 -24.04 -6.40
N SER A 29 -25.51 -23.35 -7.46
CA SER A 29 -25.06 -21.94 -7.41
C SER A 29 -26.08 -20.95 -6.84
N GLU A 30 -27.38 -21.24 -6.95
CA GLU A 30 -28.46 -20.43 -6.37
C GLU A 30 -28.61 -20.58 -4.84
N ARG A 31 -28.31 -21.74 -4.28
CA ARG A 31 -28.42 -22.00 -2.83
C ARG A 31 -27.26 -21.38 -2.05
N VAL A 32 -26.08 -21.25 -2.68
CA VAL A 32 -24.90 -20.58 -2.09
C VAL A 32 -25.14 -19.07 -1.94
N LYS A 33 -25.74 -18.43 -2.95
CA LYS A 33 -26.02 -16.97 -2.96
C LYS A 33 -26.98 -16.49 -1.87
N LYS A 34 -27.80 -17.39 -1.29
CA LYS A 34 -28.81 -17.06 -0.26
C LYS A 34 -28.36 -17.31 1.18
N ARG A 35 -27.22 -17.98 1.42
CA ARG A 35 -26.74 -18.19 2.78
C ARG A 35 -26.02 -16.95 3.27
N ASP A 36 -26.42 -16.49 4.45
CA ASP A 36 -25.85 -15.34 5.13
C ASP A 36 -24.59 -15.79 5.89
N PHE A 37 -23.41 -15.68 5.26
CA PHE A 37 -22.12 -16.07 5.86
C PHE A 37 -21.62 -15.07 6.90
N SER A 38 -22.43 -14.07 7.25
CA SER A 38 -22.05 -12.99 8.17
C SER A 38 -21.69 -13.50 9.57
N ARG A 39 -22.21 -14.65 10.02
CA ARG A 39 -21.84 -15.27 11.31
C ARG A 39 -20.47 -15.94 11.24
N GLU A 40 -20.23 -16.76 10.23
CA GLU A 40 -18.97 -17.48 10.00
C GLU A 40 -17.83 -16.50 9.70
N ALA A 41 -18.10 -15.46 8.89
CA ALA A 41 -17.16 -14.39 8.60
C ALA A 41 -16.80 -13.55 9.84
N LYS A 42 -17.74 -13.35 10.78
CA LYS A 42 -17.47 -12.72 12.08
C LYS A 42 -16.61 -13.62 12.97
N ILE A 43 -16.95 -14.90 13.09
CA ILE A 43 -16.18 -15.89 13.86
C ILE A 43 -14.76 -16.02 13.31
N MET A 44 -14.62 -16.08 11.99
CA MET A 44 -13.33 -16.19 11.31
C MET A 44 -12.46 -14.93 11.48
N THR A 45 -13.08 -13.75 11.41
CA THR A 45 -12.37 -12.48 11.69
C THR A 45 -11.83 -12.49 13.12
N GLU A 46 -12.58 -13.00 14.08
CA GLU A 46 -12.14 -13.13 15.47
C GLU A 46 -11.09 -14.24 15.66
N GLU A 47 -11.27 -15.46 15.14
CA GLU A 47 -10.28 -16.55 15.27
C GLU A 47 -8.94 -16.23 14.58
N ILE A 48 -8.98 -15.57 13.41
CA ILE A 48 -7.78 -15.10 12.71
C ILE A 48 -7.12 -13.97 13.49
N ARG A 49 -7.89 -13.03 14.07
CA ARG A 49 -7.35 -11.98 14.95
C ARG A 49 -6.60 -12.57 16.12
N PHE A 50 -7.05 -13.69 16.70
CA PHE A 50 -6.36 -14.32 17.84
C PHE A 50 -5.27 -15.31 17.43
N SER A 51 -4.94 -15.44 16.14
CA SER A 51 -3.79 -16.23 15.71
C SER A 51 -2.51 -15.55 16.19
N ARG A 52 -1.65 -16.32 16.87
CA ARG A 52 -0.42 -15.84 17.50
C ARG A 52 0.78 -16.39 16.76
N VAL A 53 1.83 -15.57 16.64
CA VAL A 53 3.12 -16.03 16.10
C VAL A 53 3.65 -17.17 16.98
N PRO A 54 3.86 -18.39 16.44
CA PRO A 54 4.47 -19.48 17.19
C PRO A 54 5.97 -19.21 17.39
N SER A 55 6.55 -19.79 18.43
CA SER A 55 8.01 -19.78 18.61
C SER A 55 8.64 -20.54 17.45
N ALA A 56 9.29 -19.85 16.52
CA ALA A 56 10.01 -20.48 15.41
C ALA A 56 11.41 -20.90 15.86
N GLU A 57 11.86 -22.07 15.45
CA GLU A 57 13.26 -22.45 15.62
C GLU A 57 14.15 -21.68 14.61
N PRO A 58 15.37 -21.31 15.01
CA PRO A 58 16.26 -20.53 14.16
C PRO A 58 16.70 -21.35 12.94
N PHE A 59 16.21 -20.97 11.76
CA PHE A 59 16.82 -21.36 10.49
C PHE A 59 18.02 -20.45 10.23
N SER A 60 19.23 -21.00 10.27
CA SER A 60 20.45 -20.22 10.09
C SER A 60 20.69 -19.94 8.60
N VAL A 61 20.81 -18.66 8.26
CA VAL A 61 21.24 -18.18 6.94
C VAL A 61 22.41 -17.23 7.11
N ASN A 62 23.16 -17.00 6.03
CA ASN A 62 24.34 -16.12 6.10
C ASN A 62 23.99 -14.62 5.98
N SER A 63 22.75 -14.29 5.65
CA SER A 63 22.25 -12.95 5.43
C SER A 63 20.75 -12.87 5.75
N GLU A 64 20.37 -12.00 6.67
CA GLU A 64 18.98 -11.75 7.03
C GLU A 64 18.78 -10.33 7.55
N PHE A 65 17.59 -9.78 7.31
CA PHE A 65 17.18 -8.51 7.90
C PHE A 65 15.67 -8.44 8.13
N ASP A 66 15.30 -7.63 9.11
CA ASP A 66 13.92 -7.40 9.53
C ASP A 66 13.41 -6.06 8.98
N LEU A 67 12.18 -6.08 8.45
CA LEU A 67 11.46 -4.91 7.98
C LEU A 67 10.04 -4.88 8.57
N THR A 68 9.59 -3.72 9.01
CA THR A 68 8.27 -3.54 9.63
C THR A 68 7.24 -3.14 8.57
N VAL A 69 6.11 -3.84 8.51
CA VAL A 69 5.02 -3.55 7.58
C VAL A 69 4.37 -2.21 7.90
N CYS A 70 4.25 -1.33 6.91
CA CYS A 70 3.56 -0.05 7.03
C CYS A 70 2.05 -0.16 6.83
N TYR A 71 1.31 0.86 7.27
CA TYR A 71 -0.09 1.04 6.89
C TYR A 71 -0.23 1.17 5.35
N PRO A 72 -1.22 0.52 4.70
CA PRO A 72 -2.38 -0.18 5.25
C PRO A 72 -2.16 -1.65 5.63
N GLY A 73 -0.98 -2.22 5.42
CA GLY A 73 -0.66 -3.63 5.66
C GLY A 73 -0.09 -4.30 4.41
N LEU A 74 0.11 -5.61 4.46
CA LEU A 74 0.71 -6.38 3.36
C LEU A 74 -0.29 -7.41 2.83
N LEU A 75 -0.60 -7.31 1.53
CA LEU A 75 -1.46 -8.25 0.82
C LEU A 75 -0.60 -9.18 -0.04
N ILE A 76 -0.64 -10.47 0.26
CA ILE A 76 0.07 -11.52 -0.47
C ILE A 76 -0.93 -12.55 -1.01
N GLY A 77 -0.56 -13.24 -2.09
CA GLY A 77 -1.40 -14.32 -2.62
C GLY A 77 -2.73 -13.88 -3.22
N SER A 78 -2.91 -12.61 -3.57
CA SER A 78 -4.18 -12.12 -4.13
C SER A 78 -4.63 -12.78 -5.43
N GLY A 79 -3.72 -13.46 -6.14
CA GLY A 79 -4.02 -14.23 -7.34
C GLY A 79 -4.60 -15.62 -7.08
N TYR A 80 -4.61 -16.10 -5.82
CA TYR A 80 -5.25 -17.37 -5.49
C TYR A 80 -6.78 -17.21 -5.53
N GLN A 81 -7.44 -18.16 -6.17
CA GLN A 81 -8.89 -18.25 -6.13
C GLN A 81 -9.34 -18.63 -4.72
N HIS A 82 -10.31 -17.88 -4.20
CA HIS A 82 -10.82 -18.10 -2.85
C HIS A 82 -12.32 -17.81 -2.72
N GLU A 83 -13.04 -17.53 -3.80
CA GLU A 83 -14.46 -17.18 -3.75
C GLU A 83 -15.38 -18.37 -4.05
N THR A 84 -16.55 -18.39 -3.41
CA THR A 84 -17.66 -19.31 -3.70
C THR A 84 -18.88 -18.59 -4.28
N GLY A 85 -18.85 -17.26 -4.35
CA GLY A 85 -19.96 -16.40 -4.76
C GLY A 85 -20.89 -16.03 -3.60
N ALA A 86 -20.45 -16.27 -2.36
CA ALA A 86 -21.18 -15.95 -1.15
C ALA A 86 -21.09 -14.44 -0.80
N LEU A 87 -22.07 -13.95 -0.02
CA LEU A 87 -22.03 -12.60 0.55
C LEU A 87 -21.10 -12.58 1.78
N GLU A 88 -20.38 -11.47 2.01
CA GLU A 88 -19.47 -11.27 3.15
C GLU A 88 -18.26 -12.24 3.26
N GLU A 89 -18.00 -13.06 2.24
CA GLU A 89 -16.80 -13.91 2.17
C GLU A 89 -15.52 -13.13 1.84
N PHE A 90 -14.37 -13.73 2.16
CA PHE A 90 -13.11 -13.27 1.58
C PHE A 90 -13.08 -13.65 0.10
N LYS A 91 -13.13 -12.65 -0.78
CA LYS A 91 -13.18 -12.91 -2.24
C LYS A 91 -11.79 -13.02 -2.87
N ILE A 92 -10.78 -12.49 -2.19
CA ILE A 92 -9.40 -12.50 -2.65
C ILE A 92 -8.63 -13.54 -1.84
N GLY A 93 -7.86 -14.38 -2.53
CA GLY A 93 -7.00 -15.36 -1.88
C GLY A 93 -5.85 -14.74 -1.09
N PHE A 94 -5.25 -15.58 -0.26
CA PHE A 94 -4.14 -15.22 0.59
C PHE A 94 -3.20 -16.40 0.70
N PHE A 95 -1.90 -16.14 0.84
CA PHE A 95 -0.90 -17.21 0.86
C PHE A 95 -0.50 -17.55 2.29
N PHE A 96 -0.56 -18.84 2.59
CA PHE A 96 -0.10 -19.44 3.84
C PHE A 96 0.87 -20.57 3.53
N ASP A 97 1.87 -20.72 4.38
CA ASP A 97 2.66 -21.93 4.44
C ASP A 97 1.79 -23.12 4.85
N TYR A 98 1.88 -24.22 4.11
CA TYR A 98 1.01 -25.38 4.31
C TYR A 98 1.32 -26.13 5.61
N SER A 99 2.57 -26.09 6.07
CA SER A 99 3.01 -26.83 7.27
C SER A 99 2.69 -26.07 8.55
N THR A 100 3.05 -24.79 8.59
CA THR A 100 2.92 -23.94 9.78
C THR A 100 1.58 -23.21 9.84
N GLY A 101 0.91 -23.01 8.70
CA GLY A 101 -0.30 -22.19 8.63
C GLY A 101 -0.05 -20.70 8.79
N LEU A 102 1.21 -20.25 8.72
CA LEU A 102 1.60 -18.85 8.82
C LEU A 102 1.70 -18.19 7.45
N PRO A 103 1.44 -16.89 7.33
CA PRO A 103 1.76 -16.15 6.13
C PRO A 103 3.27 -16.11 5.92
N GLN A 104 3.69 -16.34 4.68
CA GLN A 104 5.06 -16.12 4.24
C GLN A 104 5.06 -15.49 2.86
N ILE A 105 6.12 -14.79 2.50
CA ILE A 105 6.30 -14.27 1.15
C ILE A 105 7.19 -15.27 0.43
N PRO A 106 6.73 -15.91 -0.66
CA PRO A 106 7.56 -16.87 -1.40
C PRO A 106 8.89 -16.24 -1.84
N GLY A 107 9.99 -16.97 -1.73
CA GLY A 107 11.32 -16.52 -2.14
C GLY A 107 11.38 -16.16 -3.62
N SER A 108 10.54 -16.79 -4.45
CA SER A 108 10.33 -16.41 -5.85
C SER A 108 9.72 -15.01 -6.01
N SER A 109 8.82 -14.61 -5.12
CA SER A 109 8.22 -13.27 -5.10
C SER A 109 9.22 -12.22 -4.63
N VAL A 110 10.02 -12.54 -3.61
CA VAL A 110 11.14 -11.69 -3.16
C VAL A 110 12.14 -11.49 -4.29
N LYS A 111 12.58 -12.59 -4.91
CA LYS A 111 13.49 -12.59 -6.06
C LYS A 111 12.93 -11.77 -7.23
N GLY A 112 11.66 -11.98 -7.57
CA GLY A 112 10.99 -11.26 -8.67
C GLY A 112 10.90 -9.76 -8.42
N THR A 113 10.59 -9.35 -7.19
CA THR A 113 10.50 -7.94 -6.79
C THR A 113 11.87 -7.28 -6.87
N LEU A 114 12.89 -7.89 -6.27
CA LEU A 114 14.27 -7.40 -6.35
C LEU A 114 14.74 -7.29 -7.80
N ARG A 115 14.51 -8.33 -8.61
CA ARG A 115 14.93 -8.36 -10.01
C ARG A 115 14.18 -7.34 -10.87
N SER A 116 12.93 -7.00 -10.53
CA SER A 116 12.16 -5.99 -11.27
C SER A 116 12.73 -4.58 -11.15
N PHE A 117 13.57 -4.33 -10.15
CA PHE A 117 14.25 -3.05 -9.97
C PHE A 117 15.43 -2.88 -10.93
N PHE A 118 15.97 -3.97 -11.46
CA PHE A 118 17.11 -3.93 -12.38
C PHE A 118 16.67 -3.60 -13.82
N PRO A 119 17.55 -2.99 -14.63
CA PRO A 119 17.17 -2.42 -15.92
C PRO A 119 17.09 -3.41 -17.09
N GLU A 120 17.47 -4.69 -16.97
CA GLU A 120 17.59 -5.62 -18.12
C GLU A 120 16.30 -5.73 -18.96
N ARG A 121 15.14 -5.64 -18.32
CA ARG A 121 13.83 -5.81 -18.99
C ARG A 121 13.23 -4.52 -19.55
N ASP A 122 13.74 -3.37 -19.15
CA ASP A 122 13.18 -2.08 -19.50
C ASP A 122 13.83 -1.52 -20.77
N LYS A 123 13.17 -0.55 -21.41
CA LYS A 123 13.64 0.07 -22.65
C LYS A 123 13.56 1.59 -22.55
N GLY A 124 14.42 2.27 -23.32
CA GLY A 124 14.46 3.74 -23.38
C GLY A 124 14.70 4.38 -22.01
N ASP A 125 14.03 5.52 -21.77
CA ASP A 125 14.24 6.36 -20.58
C ASP A 125 14.06 5.62 -19.26
N LEU A 126 13.14 4.64 -19.18
CA LEU A 126 12.91 3.87 -17.96
C LEU A 126 14.12 3.00 -17.60
N ARG A 127 14.79 2.43 -18.61
CA ARG A 127 16.02 1.64 -18.44
C ARG A 127 17.12 2.51 -17.85
N ASP A 128 17.29 3.70 -18.42
CA ASP A 128 18.32 4.65 -18.00
C ASP A 128 18.05 5.19 -16.59
N ALA A 129 16.78 5.47 -16.25
CA ALA A 129 16.40 5.89 -14.92
C ALA A 129 16.67 4.81 -13.87
N LYS A 130 16.29 3.55 -14.12
CA LYS A 130 16.58 2.43 -13.22
C LYS A 130 18.08 2.18 -13.08
N TYR A 131 18.83 2.23 -14.17
CA TYR A 131 20.28 2.12 -14.15
C TYR A 131 20.90 3.18 -13.24
N ARG A 132 20.61 4.47 -13.47
CA ARG A 132 21.14 5.57 -12.65
C ARG A 132 20.76 5.43 -11.19
N TYR A 133 19.51 5.05 -10.91
CA TYR A 133 19.06 4.89 -9.53
C TYR A 133 19.75 3.72 -8.82
N LEU A 134 19.93 2.60 -9.51
CA LEU A 134 20.64 1.44 -8.99
C LEU A 134 22.12 1.75 -8.74
N VAL A 135 22.79 2.46 -9.65
CA VAL A 135 24.18 2.91 -9.44
C VAL A 135 24.30 3.78 -8.20
N ALA A 136 23.41 4.77 -8.03
CA ALA A 136 23.40 5.62 -6.84
C ALA A 136 23.17 4.81 -5.54
N MET A 137 22.32 3.78 -5.59
CA MET A 137 22.18 2.85 -4.46
C MET A 137 23.47 2.08 -4.19
N ILE A 138 24.13 1.57 -5.23
CA ILE A 138 25.39 0.82 -5.12
C ILE A 138 26.49 1.70 -4.52
N GLU A 139 26.63 2.95 -4.98
CA GLU A 139 27.59 3.91 -4.43
C GLU A 139 27.35 4.16 -2.93
N GLU A 140 26.09 4.33 -2.52
CA GLU A 140 25.76 4.57 -1.12
C GLU A 140 25.99 3.33 -0.23
N VAL A 141 25.73 2.11 -0.72
CA VAL A 141 26.04 0.87 0.05
C VAL A 141 27.53 0.55 0.08
N THR A 142 28.32 1.05 -0.87
CA THR A 142 29.77 0.87 -0.93
C THR A 142 30.56 2.05 -0.39
N LYS A 143 29.92 3.08 0.17
CA LYS A 143 30.58 4.30 0.66
C LYS A 143 31.78 4.09 1.61
N GLU A 144 31.74 3.03 2.43
CA GLU A 144 32.81 2.72 3.39
C GLU A 144 34.04 2.10 2.68
N ASN A 145 33.81 1.37 1.58
CA ASN A 145 34.84 0.79 0.73
C ASN A 145 34.45 1.01 -0.73
N PRO A 146 34.67 2.23 -1.27
CA PRO A 146 34.20 2.60 -2.60
C PRO A 146 34.76 1.70 -3.69
N LEU A 147 33.96 1.46 -4.71
CA LEU A 147 34.39 0.76 -5.92
C LEU A 147 35.46 1.58 -6.65
N SER A 148 36.31 0.91 -7.44
CA SER A 148 37.35 1.57 -8.26
C SER A 148 36.77 2.57 -9.26
N HIS A 149 35.57 2.27 -9.76
CA HIS A 149 34.80 3.11 -10.67
C HIS A 149 33.30 2.85 -10.47
N PRO A 150 32.43 3.83 -10.77
CA PRO A 150 30.99 3.59 -10.83
C PRO A 150 30.66 2.53 -11.88
N PRO A 151 29.83 1.52 -11.57
CA PRO A 151 29.57 0.42 -12.49
C PRO A 151 28.83 0.91 -13.75
N GLY A 152 29.37 0.53 -14.90
CA GLY A 152 28.77 0.76 -16.21
C GLY A 152 27.49 -0.06 -16.42
N LEU A 153 26.74 0.25 -17.48
CA LEU A 153 25.50 -0.46 -17.78
C LEU A 153 25.74 -1.97 -18.00
N GLU A 154 26.81 -2.36 -18.68
CA GLU A 154 27.13 -3.77 -18.92
C GLU A 154 27.47 -4.51 -17.62
N GLU A 155 28.21 -3.89 -16.71
CA GLU A 155 28.52 -4.43 -15.38
C GLU A 155 27.23 -4.62 -14.55
N VAL A 156 26.32 -3.65 -14.59
CA VAL A 156 25.02 -3.75 -13.91
C VAL A 156 24.16 -4.88 -14.48
N LEU A 157 24.16 -5.09 -15.81
CA LEU A 157 23.43 -6.19 -16.43
C LEU A 157 24.08 -7.55 -16.09
N ALA A 158 25.40 -7.61 -16.07
CA ALA A 158 26.13 -8.79 -15.62
C ALA A 158 25.82 -9.11 -14.15
N PHE A 159 25.77 -8.09 -13.30
CA PHE A 159 25.41 -8.20 -11.89
C PHE A 159 23.97 -8.71 -11.69
N GLU A 160 23.00 -8.26 -12.49
CA GLU A 160 21.64 -8.83 -12.49
C GLU A 160 21.68 -10.34 -12.81
N GLN A 161 22.37 -10.73 -13.87
CA GLN A 161 22.43 -12.13 -14.30
C GLN A 161 23.20 -13.02 -13.32
N GLU A 162 24.25 -12.50 -12.69
CA GLU A 162 24.92 -13.14 -11.57
C GLU A 162 23.91 -13.42 -10.45
N ILE A 163 23.27 -12.38 -9.90
CA ILE A 163 22.44 -12.50 -8.70
C ILE A 163 21.28 -13.47 -8.93
N PHE A 164 20.61 -13.33 -10.08
CA PHE A 164 19.35 -14.02 -10.30
C PHE A 164 19.46 -15.31 -11.11
N GLN A 165 20.56 -15.52 -11.83
CA GLN A 165 20.76 -16.70 -12.67
C GLN A 165 22.03 -17.48 -12.30
N GLY A 166 22.93 -16.89 -11.50
CA GLY A 166 24.24 -17.47 -11.18
C GLY A 166 25.18 -17.49 -12.38
N ARG A 167 24.96 -16.64 -13.39
CA ARG A 167 25.83 -16.58 -14.58
C ARG A 167 27.19 -16.03 -14.19
N ASP A 168 28.26 -16.72 -14.56
CA ASP A 168 29.65 -16.33 -14.31
C ASP A 168 30.23 -15.61 -15.54
N PHE A 169 30.77 -14.41 -15.32
CA PHE A 169 31.39 -13.55 -16.35
C PHE A 169 32.92 -13.55 -16.31
N SER A 170 33.53 -14.25 -15.35
CA SER A 170 34.98 -14.29 -15.16
C SER A 170 35.73 -15.04 -16.28
N GLN A 171 35.04 -15.89 -17.05
CA GLN A 171 35.64 -16.70 -18.12
C GLN A 171 34.83 -16.62 -19.41
N LYS A 172 35.50 -16.79 -20.56
CA LYS A 172 34.84 -16.83 -21.87
C LYS A 172 33.87 -18.02 -21.97
N GLY A 173 32.62 -17.75 -22.32
CA GLY A 173 31.57 -18.75 -22.56
C GLY A 173 30.33 -18.52 -21.69
N GLU A 174 29.30 -19.34 -21.88
CA GLU A 174 28.13 -19.35 -21.01
C GLU A 174 28.35 -20.33 -19.86
N ARG A 175 28.69 -19.82 -18.68
CA ARG A 175 28.83 -20.61 -17.46
C ARG A 175 27.88 -20.13 -16.38
N TYR A 176 27.39 -21.08 -15.60
CA TYR A 176 26.48 -20.83 -14.49
C TYR A 176 26.97 -21.59 -13.27
N HIS A 177 27.04 -20.92 -12.14
CA HIS A 177 27.26 -21.56 -10.85
C HIS A 177 26.08 -22.45 -10.48
N THR A 178 26.38 -23.56 -9.81
CA THR A 178 25.36 -24.43 -9.25
C THR A 178 24.55 -23.69 -8.19
N ILE A 179 23.38 -24.21 -7.83
CA ILE A 179 22.52 -23.62 -6.79
C ILE A 179 23.23 -23.39 -5.45
N TYR A 180 24.27 -24.17 -5.17
CA TYR A 180 25.03 -24.11 -3.91
C TYR A 180 26.07 -22.99 -3.90
N CYS A 181 26.50 -22.52 -5.08
CA CYS A 181 27.57 -21.54 -5.25
C CYS A 181 27.05 -20.20 -5.80
N ARG A 182 25.76 -19.91 -5.63
CA ARG A 182 25.12 -18.66 -6.07
C ARG A 182 24.12 -18.16 -5.04
N ASP A 183 23.68 -16.92 -5.22
CA ASP A 183 22.68 -16.29 -4.36
C ASP A 183 21.35 -17.09 -4.32
N ARG A 184 20.87 -17.38 -3.11
CA ARG A 184 19.60 -18.07 -2.86
C ARG A 184 18.64 -17.19 -2.07
N PHE A 185 17.39 -17.19 -2.53
CA PHE A 185 16.30 -16.38 -2.00
C PHE A 185 15.32 -17.32 -1.28
N PHE A 186 15.27 -17.24 0.03
CA PHE A 186 14.32 -18.02 0.82
C PHE A 186 13.00 -17.26 1.01
N ASP A 187 11.99 -17.98 1.49
CA ASP A 187 10.72 -17.38 1.86
C ASP A 187 10.94 -16.38 3.01
N ALA A 188 10.36 -15.19 2.88
CA ALA A 188 10.34 -14.21 3.96
C ALA A 188 9.21 -14.56 4.94
N VAL A 189 9.52 -14.57 6.23
CA VAL A 189 8.64 -15.11 7.27
C VAL A 189 8.35 -14.08 8.34
N LEU A 190 7.37 -14.33 9.19
CA LEU A 190 7.19 -13.52 10.40
C LEU A 190 8.46 -13.59 11.25
N SER A 191 9.00 -12.43 11.62
CA SER A 191 10.22 -12.36 12.42
C SER A 191 9.97 -12.86 13.85
N PRO A 192 10.92 -13.60 14.48
CA PRO A 192 10.86 -13.93 15.90
C PRO A 192 10.94 -12.68 16.81
N SER A 193 11.37 -11.52 16.28
CA SER A 193 11.37 -10.23 16.98
C SER A 193 9.96 -9.70 17.25
N ASN A 194 8.94 -10.24 16.57
CA ASN A 194 7.55 -9.89 16.86
C ASN A 194 7.18 -10.29 18.28
N ARG A 195 6.43 -9.41 18.97
CA ARG A 195 5.93 -9.71 20.32
C ARG A 195 5.11 -11.00 20.32
N ALA A 196 5.48 -11.93 21.20
CA ALA A 196 4.73 -13.17 21.38
C ALA A 196 3.24 -12.88 21.63
N GLY A 197 2.38 -13.51 20.83
CA GLY A 197 0.93 -13.32 20.92
C GLY A 197 0.36 -12.09 20.22
N ILE A 198 1.17 -11.35 19.44
CA ILE A 198 0.67 -10.26 18.60
C ILE A 198 -0.28 -10.79 17.51
N ASN A 199 -1.33 -10.03 17.24
CA ASN A 199 -2.25 -10.27 16.14
C ASN A 199 -1.57 -9.85 14.84
N TYR A 200 -1.40 -10.78 13.90
CA TYR A 200 -0.65 -10.50 12.66
C TYR A 200 -1.53 -10.45 11.40
N LEU A 201 -2.82 -10.80 11.50
CA LEU A 201 -3.77 -10.79 10.38
C LEU A 201 -4.97 -9.89 10.65
N GLY A 202 -5.46 -9.27 9.58
CA GLY A 202 -6.66 -8.46 9.59
C GLY A 202 -7.39 -8.52 8.26
N SER A 203 -8.61 -7.99 8.25
CA SER A 203 -9.41 -7.84 7.04
C SER A 203 -9.38 -6.41 6.54
N ASP A 204 -9.58 -6.24 5.24
CA ASP A 204 -9.85 -4.95 4.60
C ASP A 204 -10.80 -5.13 3.42
N PHE A 205 -11.23 -4.03 2.81
CA PHE A 205 -12.18 -3.99 1.72
C PHE A 205 -11.65 -3.16 0.55
N VAL A 206 -11.90 -3.63 -0.66
CA VAL A 206 -11.73 -2.84 -1.89
C VAL A 206 -13.07 -2.70 -2.56
N THR A 207 -13.42 -1.48 -2.96
CA THR A 207 -14.59 -1.18 -3.78
C THR A 207 -14.13 -0.93 -5.22
N PRO A 208 -14.47 -1.80 -6.19
CA PRO A 208 -14.18 -1.54 -7.59
C PRO A 208 -14.88 -0.27 -8.05
N HIS A 209 -14.21 0.54 -8.87
CA HIS A 209 -14.86 1.65 -9.53
C HIS A 209 -15.72 1.11 -10.68
N HIS A 210 -17.05 1.24 -10.56
CA HIS A 210 -17.98 0.94 -11.64
C HIS A 210 -18.02 2.11 -12.65
N PRO A 211 -18.33 1.85 -13.94
CA PRO A 211 -18.56 2.90 -14.92
C PRO A 211 -19.76 3.81 -14.52
N ASN A 212 -20.71 3.29 -13.74
CA ASN A 212 -21.82 4.05 -13.16
C ASN A 212 -21.43 4.62 -11.79
N LEU A 213 -21.06 5.90 -11.76
CA LEU A 213 -20.65 6.65 -10.56
C LEU A 213 -21.73 6.80 -9.46
N LEU A 214 -22.97 6.36 -9.71
CA LEU A 214 -24.13 6.56 -8.83
C LEU A 214 -24.62 5.27 -8.15
N GLU A 215 -24.10 4.10 -8.54
CA GLU A 215 -24.44 2.84 -7.89
C GLU A 215 -23.54 2.61 -6.66
N ASP A 216 -24.12 2.11 -5.58
CA ASP A 216 -23.35 1.76 -4.38
C ASP A 216 -22.37 0.63 -4.71
N PRO A 217 -21.06 0.81 -4.48
CA PRO A 217 -20.08 -0.19 -4.84
C PRO A 217 -20.20 -1.41 -3.92
N ILE A 218 -20.06 -2.61 -4.49
CA ILE A 218 -20.05 -3.86 -3.73
C ILE A 218 -18.67 -4.03 -3.10
N PRO A 219 -18.53 -4.00 -1.75
CA PRO A 219 -17.24 -4.19 -1.11
C PRO A 219 -16.70 -5.60 -1.33
N ILE A 220 -15.42 -5.70 -1.71
CA ILE A 220 -14.68 -6.94 -1.86
C ILE A 220 -13.78 -7.09 -0.64
N LYS A 221 -14.16 -7.98 0.29
CA LYS A 221 -13.40 -8.26 1.50
C LYS A 221 -12.18 -9.13 1.19
N PHE A 222 -11.03 -8.81 1.78
CA PHE A 222 -9.80 -9.59 1.66
C PHE A 222 -9.00 -9.62 2.96
N LEU A 223 -8.10 -10.61 3.07
CA LEU A 223 -7.22 -10.78 4.21
C LEU A 223 -5.86 -10.11 3.94
N LYS A 224 -5.24 -9.54 4.98
CA LYS A 224 -3.92 -8.91 4.93
C LYS A 224 -3.11 -9.18 6.19
N ILE A 225 -1.78 -9.08 6.09
CA ILE A 225 -0.91 -8.91 7.25
C ILE A 225 -1.09 -7.49 7.78
N LEU A 226 -1.23 -7.35 9.09
CA LEU A 226 -1.41 -6.05 9.75
C LEU A 226 -0.14 -5.19 9.69
N PRO A 227 -0.27 -3.86 9.79
CA PRO A 227 0.86 -2.97 10.06
C PRO A 227 1.58 -3.35 11.35
N GLU A 228 2.81 -2.86 11.52
CA GLU A 228 3.69 -3.09 12.68
C GLU A 228 4.19 -4.54 12.84
N ILE A 229 3.76 -5.45 11.97
CA ILE A 229 4.30 -6.80 11.90
C ILE A 229 5.66 -6.77 11.21
N ILE A 230 6.63 -7.41 11.86
CA ILE A 230 8.00 -7.50 11.38
C ILE A 230 8.15 -8.74 10.49
N ILE A 231 8.62 -8.55 9.27
CA ILE A 231 8.92 -9.61 8.31
C ILE A 231 10.44 -9.76 8.20
N ARG A 232 10.92 -10.99 8.35
CA ARG A 232 12.32 -11.35 8.16
C ARG A 232 12.56 -11.84 6.74
N PHE A 233 13.41 -11.12 6.01
CA PHE A 233 13.92 -11.54 4.72
C PHE A 233 15.21 -12.32 4.91
N ARG A 234 15.37 -13.44 4.21
CA ARG A 234 16.44 -14.43 4.44
C ARG A 234 17.07 -14.83 3.12
N PHE A 235 18.40 -14.85 3.11
CA PHE A 235 19.18 -15.12 1.91
C PHE A 235 20.42 -15.94 2.23
N GLU A 236 20.88 -16.71 1.25
CA GLU A 236 22.28 -17.12 1.21
C GLU A 236 22.97 -16.38 0.09
N LEU A 237 23.83 -15.44 0.45
CA LEU A 237 24.50 -14.53 -0.47
C LEU A 237 25.97 -14.89 -0.62
N THR A 238 26.49 -14.70 -1.82
CA THR A 238 27.92 -14.75 -2.13
C THR A 238 28.43 -13.35 -2.47
N ASP A 239 29.74 -13.14 -2.32
CA ASP A 239 30.37 -11.94 -2.87
C ASP A 239 30.18 -11.89 -4.38
N SER A 240 30.20 -10.67 -4.93
CA SER A 240 30.04 -10.49 -6.36
C SER A 240 31.29 -10.84 -7.13
N PHE A 241 31.09 -11.51 -8.25
CA PHE A 241 32.15 -11.78 -9.23
C PHE A 241 31.93 -11.02 -10.54
N ALA A 242 30.76 -10.39 -10.75
CA ALA A 242 30.48 -9.48 -11.86
C ALA A 242 30.96 -8.05 -11.57
N ILE A 243 30.92 -7.60 -10.31
CA ILE A 243 31.43 -6.28 -9.90
C ILE A 243 32.39 -6.48 -8.71
N GLU A 244 33.68 -6.26 -8.97
CA GLU A 244 34.72 -6.37 -7.94
C GLU A 244 34.47 -5.36 -6.81
N GLY A 245 34.63 -5.78 -5.54
CA GLY A 245 34.40 -4.94 -4.36
C GLY A 245 32.98 -5.00 -3.79
N ILE A 246 32.02 -5.61 -4.49
CA ILE A 246 30.68 -5.86 -3.92
C ILE A 246 30.70 -7.15 -3.09
N SER A 247 30.66 -7.02 -1.76
CA SER A 247 30.51 -8.15 -0.84
C SER A 247 29.05 -8.60 -0.67
N LYS A 248 28.84 -9.78 -0.09
CA LYS A 248 27.51 -10.24 0.34
C LYS A 248 26.80 -9.26 1.28
N LYS A 249 27.53 -8.51 2.11
CA LYS A 249 26.96 -7.47 2.99
C LYS A 249 26.47 -6.27 2.19
N HIS A 250 27.18 -5.88 1.13
CA HIS A 250 26.73 -4.84 0.21
C HIS A 250 25.44 -5.29 -0.52
N LYS A 251 25.37 -6.56 -0.96
CA LYS A 251 24.14 -7.13 -1.55
C LYS A 251 22.97 -7.14 -0.57
N GLU A 252 23.18 -7.53 0.68
CA GLU A 252 22.15 -7.51 1.73
C GLU A 252 21.54 -6.11 1.91
N GLU A 253 22.38 -5.10 2.08
CA GLU A 253 21.93 -3.71 2.26
C GLU A 253 21.27 -3.16 0.98
N LEU A 254 21.77 -3.53 -0.21
CA LEU A 254 21.14 -3.20 -1.48
C LEU A 254 19.73 -3.79 -1.57
N PHE A 255 19.56 -5.07 -1.23
CA PHE A 255 18.25 -5.73 -1.28
C PHE A 255 17.27 -5.11 -0.29
N LYS A 256 17.74 -4.79 0.92
CA LYS A 256 16.95 -4.05 1.91
C LYS A 256 16.47 -2.71 1.37
N ARG A 257 17.36 -1.92 0.74
CA ARG A 257 17.02 -0.62 0.14
C ARG A 257 16.03 -0.74 -1.02
N ILE A 258 16.19 -1.74 -1.88
CA ILE A 258 15.25 -1.99 -2.97
C ILE A 258 13.87 -2.31 -2.41
N LEU A 259 13.77 -3.18 -1.39
CA LEU A 259 12.48 -3.54 -0.77
C LEU A 259 11.83 -2.35 -0.06
N LEU A 260 12.62 -1.47 0.58
CA LEU A 260 12.12 -0.22 1.17
C LEU A 260 11.59 0.76 0.11
N ALA A 261 12.19 0.79 -1.09
CA ALA A 261 11.78 1.68 -2.17
C ALA A 261 10.58 1.17 -2.97
N THR A 262 10.49 -0.15 -3.15
CA THR A 262 9.49 -0.77 -4.04
C THR A 262 8.26 -1.30 -3.30
N GLY A 263 8.44 -1.78 -2.07
CA GLY A 263 7.47 -2.64 -1.40
C GLY A 263 7.32 -4.01 -2.09
N ILE A 264 6.49 -4.87 -1.52
CA ILE A 264 6.25 -6.23 -2.04
C ILE A 264 4.80 -6.66 -1.91
N GLY A 265 4.36 -7.60 -2.73
CA GLY A 265 2.99 -8.10 -2.71
C GLY A 265 2.07 -7.32 -3.66
N ALA A 266 0.77 -7.39 -3.40
CA ALA A 266 -0.23 -6.77 -4.26
C ALA A 266 -0.57 -5.34 -3.83
N LYS A 267 -1.02 -4.52 -4.79
CA LYS A 267 -1.53 -3.16 -4.55
C LYS A 267 -0.50 -2.19 -3.95
N THR A 268 0.77 -2.35 -4.29
CA THR A 268 1.87 -1.47 -3.84
C THR A 268 1.68 -0.01 -4.24
N ASN A 269 1.09 0.24 -5.42
CA ASN A 269 0.76 1.60 -5.90
C ASN A 269 -0.23 2.38 -5.02
N VAL A 270 -1.01 1.68 -4.17
CA VAL A 270 -1.95 2.31 -3.21
C VAL A 270 -1.48 2.13 -1.76
N GLY A 271 -0.19 1.82 -1.57
CA GLY A 271 0.49 1.80 -0.27
C GLY A 271 0.62 0.43 0.40
N TYR A 272 -0.02 -0.63 -0.10
CA TYR A 272 0.14 -1.96 0.49
C TYR A 272 1.57 -2.49 0.34
N GLY A 273 2.03 -3.26 1.32
CA GLY A 273 3.32 -3.94 1.24
C GLY A 273 4.54 -3.01 1.27
N GLN A 274 4.36 -1.78 1.74
CA GLN A 274 5.45 -0.86 2.05
C GLN A 274 6.06 -1.17 3.41
N PHE A 275 7.32 -0.82 3.60
CA PHE A 275 8.08 -1.14 4.81
C PHE A 275 8.82 0.06 5.38
N THR A 276 9.11 -0.01 6.68
CA THR A 276 10.14 0.79 7.34
C THR A 276 11.26 -0.12 7.85
N PRO A 277 12.48 0.41 8.02
CA PRO A 277 13.51 -0.30 8.77
C PRO A 277 12.98 -0.66 10.16
N ASP A 278 13.28 -1.86 10.64
CA ASP A 278 12.95 -2.21 12.01
C ASP A 278 13.71 -1.28 12.98
N GLN A 279 12.98 -0.70 13.93
CA GLN A 279 13.54 0.17 14.96
C GLN A 279 13.78 -0.70 16.20
N PRO A 280 15.03 -1.00 16.58
CA PRO A 280 15.28 -1.75 17.80
C PRO A 280 14.76 -0.97 19.02
N ASN A 281 13.65 -1.45 19.59
CA ASN A 281 13.05 -1.05 20.86
C ASN A 281 12.92 0.46 21.13
N GLN A 282 11.78 1.05 20.73
CA GLN A 282 11.13 2.02 21.62
C GLN A 282 10.20 1.22 22.55
N GLN A 283 10.37 1.40 23.86
CA GLN A 283 9.53 0.82 24.90
C GLN A 283 8.04 1.00 24.57
N PRO A 284 7.16 0.06 24.97
CA PRO A 284 5.75 0.13 24.63
C PRO A 284 5.16 1.44 25.15
N VAL A 285 4.74 2.30 24.23
CA VAL A 285 3.78 3.36 24.55
C VAL A 285 2.58 2.60 25.11
N THR A 286 2.33 2.81 26.41
CA THR A 286 1.22 2.20 27.12
C THR A 286 -0.07 2.75 26.53
N ASP A 287 -0.60 2.06 25.53
CA ASP A 287 -1.87 2.42 24.92
C ASP A 287 -3.01 2.02 25.86
N LYS A 288 -3.31 2.92 26.81
CA LYS A 288 -4.54 2.90 27.63
C LYS A 288 -5.81 3.19 26.80
N ARG A 289 -5.82 2.90 25.50
CA ARG A 289 -6.94 3.15 24.59
C ARG A 289 -7.71 1.89 24.19
N HIS A 290 -7.22 0.69 24.49
CA HIS A 290 -7.89 -0.57 24.13
C HIS A 290 -8.69 -1.26 25.25
N ALA A 291 -8.88 -0.65 26.42
CA ALA A 291 -9.64 -1.24 27.54
C ALA A 291 -11.04 -0.64 27.77
N LYS A 292 -11.56 0.22 26.89
CA LYS A 292 -12.90 0.81 27.01
C LYS A 292 -13.68 0.73 25.70
N GLN A 293 -13.84 -0.47 25.15
CA GLN A 293 -14.79 -0.74 24.07
C GLN A 293 -15.17 -2.23 24.00
N THR A 294 -15.46 -2.83 25.15
CA THR A 294 -16.08 -4.17 25.25
C THR A 294 -17.13 -4.15 26.36
N ALA A 295 -18.11 -3.26 26.23
CA ALA A 295 -19.43 -3.37 26.86
C ALA A 295 -20.36 -2.32 26.24
N ALA A 296 -21.51 -2.79 25.73
CA ALA A 296 -22.59 -2.06 25.03
C ALA A 296 -22.51 -2.05 23.49
N VAL A 297 -23.01 -3.15 22.91
CA VAL A 297 -23.55 -3.17 21.54
C VAL A 297 -24.96 -2.60 21.61
N GLN A 298 -25.11 -1.35 21.18
CA GLN A 298 -26.33 -0.87 20.52
C GLN A 298 -25.90 -0.40 19.14
N ASP A 299 -26.73 -0.68 18.13
CA ASP A 299 -26.42 -0.44 16.72
C ASP A 299 -25.81 0.96 16.49
N PRO A 300 -24.68 1.07 15.77
CA PRO A 300 -24.10 2.37 15.53
C PRO A 300 -25.01 3.19 14.59
N PRO A 301 -25.25 4.48 14.88
CA PRO A 301 -25.92 5.36 13.93
C PRO A 301 -25.04 5.51 12.69
N VAL A 302 -25.68 5.59 11.53
CA VAL A 302 -25.08 5.80 10.20
C VAL A 302 -23.94 6.82 10.27
N ARG A 303 -22.70 6.32 10.20
CA ARG A 303 -21.49 7.14 10.34
C ARG A 303 -21.12 7.73 8.98
N LYS A 304 -21.22 9.05 8.87
CA LYS A 304 -20.71 9.85 7.74
C LYS A 304 -19.24 9.51 7.49
N GLN A 305 -18.90 9.26 6.24
CA GLN A 305 -17.55 8.95 5.76
C GLN A 305 -16.59 10.09 6.11
N VAL A 306 -15.46 9.76 6.75
CA VAL A 306 -14.34 10.68 6.97
C VAL A 306 -13.26 10.32 5.95
N GLN A 307 -12.93 11.27 5.08
CA GLN A 307 -11.88 11.14 4.06
C GLN A 307 -10.48 11.39 4.66
N PRO A 308 -9.39 10.95 3.98
CA PRO A 308 -8.03 10.94 4.50
C PRO A 308 -7.52 12.34 4.88
N LYS A 309 -6.66 12.41 5.90
CA LYS A 309 -6.05 13.65 6.39
C LYS A 309 -5.18 14.32 5.31
N ASP A 310 -5.78 15.26 4.58
CA ASP A 310 -5.05 16.44 4.13
C ASP A 310 -4.51 17.15 5.39
N TYR A 311 -3.32 17.74 5.31
CA TYR A 311 -2.83 18.64 6.34
C TYR A 311 -3.76 19.87 6.38
N ILE A 312 -4.83 19.77 7.18
CA ILE A 312 -5.84 20.81 7.32
C ILE A 312 -5.27 21.85 8.28
N ASP A 313 -4.82 22.96 7.72
CA ASP A 313 -4.54 24.16 8.50
C ASP A 313 -5.88 24.74 8.98
N GLU A 314 -6.32 24.32 10.18
CA GLU A 314 -7.62 24.70 10.78
C GLU A 314 -7.82 26.23 10.79
N LYS A 315 -6.72 26.97 10.95
CA LYS A 315 -6.70 28.44 10.97
C LYS A 315 -7.09 29.08 9.63
N ALA A 316 -6.73 28.46 8.50
CA ALA A 316 -7.09 28.98 7.18
C ALA A 316 -8.58 28.73 6.85
N ASN A 317 -9.15 27.64 7.37
CA ASN A 317 -10.56 27.32 7.16
C ASN A 317 -11.50 28.21 7.98
N ASP A 318 -11.09 28.65 9.18
CA ASP A 318 -11.85 29.62 10.00
C ASP A 318 -12.11 30.96 9.29
N GLN A 319 -11.32 31.27 8.25
CA GLN A 319 -11.47 32.49 7.47
C GLN A 319 -12.46 32.37 6.31
N LEU A 320 -12.89 31.15 5.97
CA LEU A 320 -13.82 30.87 4.87
C LEU A 320 -15.28 31.07 5.30
N LYS A 321 -15.60 32.24 5.87
CA LYS A 321 -16.96 32.61 6.30
C LYS A 321 -17.74 33.33 5.21
N SER A 322 -19.06 33.24 5.25
CA SER A 322 -19.98 33.90 4.33
C SER A 322 -19.69 35.40 4.25
N GLY A 323 -19.67 35.94 3.04
CA GLY A 323 -19.44 37.35 2.77
C GLY A 323 -17.98 37.75 2.55
N LYS A 324 -17.00 36.92 2.93
CA LYS A 324 -15.57 37.20 2.65
C LYS A 324 -15.26 37.14 1.16
N VAL A 325 -14.31 37.97 0.73
CA VAL A 325 -13.88 38.10 -0.67
C VAL A 325 -12.38 37.88 -0.77
N PHE A 326 -11.95 37.06 -1.71
CA PHE A 326 -10.56 36.71 -1.97
C PHE A 326 -10.19 36.99 -3.42
N ASP A 327 -8.94 37.34 -3.67
CA ASP A 327 -8.41 37.44 -5.04
C ASP A 327 -8.02 36.03 -5.53
N GLY A 328 -8.47 35.68 -6.74
CA GLY A 328 -8.25 34.38 -7.35
C GLY A 328 -8.12 34.46 -8.86
N LYS A 329 -7.97 33.30 -9.49
CA LYS A 329 -7.89 33.17 -10.95
C LYS A 329 -8.63 31.95 -11.45
N ILE A 330 -9.12 32.04 -12.68
CA ILE A 330 -9.82 30.92 -13.33
C ILE A 330 -8.79 29.87 -13.76
N ALA A 331 -8.80 28.71 -13.09
CA ALA A 331 -7.87 27.63 -13.36
C ALA A 331 -8.34 26.71 -14.49
N ALA A 332 -9.65 26.49 -14.61
CA ALA A 332 -10.22 25.67 -15.68
C ALA A 332 -11.66 26.06 -16.01
N ILE A 333 -12.06 25.79 -17.26
CA ILE A 333 -13.44 25.92 -17.72
C ILE A 333 -13.93 24.53 -18.13
N GLU A 334 -14.97 24.04 -17.47
CA GLU A 334 -15.46 22.66 -17.59
C GLU A 334 -16.90 22.62 -18.12
N LYS A 335 -17.25 21.54 -18.83
CA LYS A 335 -18.61 21.22 -19.34
C LYS A 335 -19.24 22.34 -20.19
N ASP A 336 -18.65 22.67 -21.35
CA ASP A 336 -19.16 23.69 -22.29
C ASP A 336 -19.48 25.03 -21.61
N ASN A 337 -18.51 25.63 -20.90
CA ASN A 337 -18.66 26.92 -20.21
C ASN A 337 -19.75 26.97 -19.12
N LYS A 338 -20.18 25.82 -18.58
CA LYS A 338 -21.21 25.77 -17.51
C LYS A 338 -20.63 25.75 -16.10
N LYS A 339 -19.36 25.35 -15.94
CA LYS A 339 -18.64 25.31 -14.66
C LYS A 339 -17.25 25.93 -14.80
N PHE A 340 -16.85 26.69 -13.79
CA PHE A 340 -15.55 27.36 -13.72
C PHE A 340 -14.84 26.92 -12.45
N ARG A 341 -13.63 26.36 -12.58
CA ARG A 341 -12.77 26.08 -11.44
C ARG A 341 -11.92 27.32 -11.17
N VAL A 342 -11.99 27.84 -9.95
CA VAL A 342 -11.28 29.06 -9.54
C VAL A 342 -10.38 28.73 -8.37
N THR A 343 -9.11 29.09 -8.50
CA THR A 343 -8.09 28.93 -7.46
C THR A 343 -7.81 30.28 -6.82
N PHE A 344 -7.79 30.32 -5.49
CA PHE A 344 -7.49 31.50 -4.69
C PHE A 344 -6.63 31.11 -3.48
N LYS A 345 -6.02 32.08 -2.79
CA LYS A 345 -5.18 31.82 -1.61
C LYS A 345 -5.81 32.39 -0.36
N VAL A 346 -5.74 31.63 0.74
CA VAL A 346 -6.09 32.06 2.09
C VAL A 346 -4.88 31.84 2.98
N GLU A 347 -4.27 32.91 3.48
CA GLU A 347 -3.01 32.87 4.25
C GLU A 347 -1.88 32.04 3.56
N GLY A 348 -1.79 32.14 2.24
CA GLY A 348 -0.77 31.41 1.45
C GLY A 348 -1.16 29.98 1.06
N VAL A 349 -2.20 29.41 1.67
CA VAL A 349 -2.73 28.07 1.33
C VAL A 349 -3.62 28.18 0.08
N PRO A 350 -3.33 27.43 -1.00
CA PRO A 350 -4.18 27.40 -2.18
C PRO A 350 -5.51 26.69 -1.88
N LYS A 351 -6.61 27.29 -2.32
CA LYS A 351 -7.97 26.77 -2.22
C LYS A 351 -8.63 26.83 -3.60
N ASP A 352 -9.37 25.78 -3.92
CA ASP A 352 -10.11 25.68 -5.17
C ASP A 352 -11.62 25.65 -4.89
N CYS A 353 -12.39 26.30 -5.76
CA CYS A 353 -13.84 26.20 -5.75
C CYS A 353 -14.39 26.05 -7.16
N VAL A 354 -15.54 25.38 -7.29
CA VAL A 354 -16.24 25.21 -8.56
C VAL A 354 -17.46 26.09 -8.58
N VAL A 355 -17.47 27.08 -9.45
CA VAL A 355 -18.56 28.04 -9.60
C VAL A 355 -19.39 27.68 -10.83
N THR A 356 -20.70 27.58 -10.66
CA THR A 356 -21.64 27.35 -11.78
C THR A 356 -22.06 28.65 -12.42
N ARG A 357 -22.50 28.60 -13.69
CA ARG A 357 -23.00 29.77 -14.45
C ARG A 357 -23.98 30.67 -13.69
N LYS A 358 -24.78 30.14 -12.77
CA LYS A 358 -25.79 30.89 -12.01
C LYS A 358 -25.19 31.84 -10.95
N ASN A 359 -23.93 31.60 -10.55
CA ASN A 359 -23.21 32.32 -9.50
C ASN A 359 -22.11 33.23 -10.07
N TYR A 360 -22.36 33.81 -11.24
CA TYR A 360 -21.47 34.76 -11.91
C TYR A 360 -22.12 36.16 -11.96
N LYS A 361 -21.39 37.19 -11.49
CA LYS A 361 -21.87 38.58 -11.46
C LYS A 361 -20.84 39.54 -12.08
N ILE A 362 -21.34 40.46 -12.92
CA ILE A 362 -20.58 41.63 -13.39
C ILE A 362 -21.23 42.87 -12.74
N GLY A 363 -20.47 43.58 -11.90
CA GLY A 363 -21.03 44.67 -11.08
C GLY A 363 -22.14 44.21 -10.12
N LYS A 364 -23.26 44.96 -10.02
CA LYS A 364 -24.40 44.64 -9.13
C LYS A 364 -25.42 43.65 -9.72
N GLY A 365 -25.26 43.21 -10.97
CA GLY A 365 -26.22 42.35 -11.68
C GLY A 365 -25.70 40.93 -11.95
N LYS A 366 -26.63 39.98 -12.13
CA LYS A 366 -26.30 38.67 -12.72
C LYS A 366 -25.96 38.89 -14.19
N SER A 367 -24.83 38.36 -14.65
CA SER A 367 -24.43 38.47 -16.06
C SER A 367 -24.56 37.13 -16.76
N THR A 368 -25.04 37.15 -18.01
CA THR A 368 -25.13 35.98 -18.89
C THR A 368 -24.00 35.91 -19.93
N ASP A 369 -23.15 36.94 -20.00
CA ASP A 369 -22.03 37.05 -20.94
C ASP A 369 -20.77 36.34 -20.40
N LEU A 370 -20.49 35.16 -20.96
CA LEU A 370 -19.40 34.27 -20.58
C LEU A 370 -18.14 34.46 -21.44
N SER A 371 -18.20 35.30 -22.49
CA SER A 371 -17.09 35.51 -23.44
C SER A 371 -15.84 36.13 -22.79
N ARG A 372 -16.03 36.75 -21.62
CA ARG A 372 -14.99 37.44 -20.84
C ARG A 372 -14.23 36.51 -19.88
N LEU A 373 -14.72 35.30 -19.61
CA LEU A 373 -14.10 34.35 -18.68
C LEU A 373 -13.09 33.47 -19.43
N LYS A 374 -11.81 33.82 -19.31
CA LYS A 374 -10.69 33.05 -19.87
C LYS A 374 -9.86 32.43 -18.75
N ILE A 375 -9.17 31.34 -19.07
CA ILE A 375 -8.20 30.72 -18.15
C ILE A 375 -7.15 31.78 -17.78
N ASP A 376 -6.71 31.78 -16.51
CA ASP A 376 -5.80 32.74 -15.87
C ASP A 376 -6.32 34.18 -15.72
N LEU A 377 -7.61 34.45 -15.99
CA LEU A 377 -8.20 35.76 -15.71
C LEU A 377 -8.25 36.01 -14.19
N PRO A 378 -7.74 37.16 -13.69
CA PRO A 378 -7.84 37.54 -12.29
C PRO A 378 -9.30 37.92 -11.95
N VAL A 379 -9.81 37.34 -10.87
CA VAL A 379 -11.20 37.52 -10.43
C VAL A 379 -11.29 37.65 -8.92
N LYS A 380 -12.37 38.25 -8.42
CA LYS A 380 -12.70 38.23 -6.99
C LYS A 380 -13.68 37.10 -6.69
N VAL A 381 -13.37 36.30 -5.67
CA VAL A 381 -14.18 35.16 -5.23
C VAL A 381 -14.85 35.52 -3.91
N ARG A 382 -16.19 35.64 -3.92
CA ARG A 382 -16.98 35.86 -2.71
C ARG A 382 -17.55 34.54 -2.19
N ILE A 383 -17.38 34.26 -0.91
CA ILE A 383 -17.96 33.10 -0.24
C ILE A 383 -19.44 33.39 0.08
N ASN A 384 -20.33 32.47 -0.31
CA ASN A 384 -21.78 32.63 -0.15
C ASN A 384 -22.29 32.03 1.17
N SER A 385 -21.67 30.96 1.67
CA SER A 385 -22.04 30.28 2.92
C SER A 385 -20.79 29.94 3.71
N ASP A 386 -20.92 29.86 5.03
CA ASP A 386 -19.82 29.42 5.89
C ASP A 386 -19.32 28.06 5.43
N TYR A 387 -18.00 27.93 5.33
CA TYR A 387 -17.36 26.70 4.91
C TYR A 387 -17.36 25.69 6.05
N THR A 388 -18.00 24.55 5.82
CA THR A 388 -17.87 23.37 6.68
C THR A 388 -16.81 22.45 6.09
N LEU A 389 -15.90 21.97 6.92
CA LEU A 389 -14.84 21.04 6.51
C LEU A 389 -15.43 19.83 5.78
N GLY A 390 -15.02 19.61 4.53
CA GLY A 390 -15.47 18.50 3.69
C GLY A 390 -16.63 18.83 2.74
N GLU A 391 -17.20 20.04 2.80
CA GLU A 391 -18.20 20.50 1.83
C GLU A 391 -17.56 21.22 0.64
N THR A 392 -18.28 21.27 -0.49
CA THR A 392 -17.84 22.08 -1.63
C THR A 392 -18.01 23.57 -1.33
N LEU A 393 -16.94 24.34 -1.53
CA LEU A 393 -16.95 25.79 -1.33
C LEU A 393 -17.98 26.47 -2.25
N ASN A 394 -19.03 27.02 -1.66
CA ASN A 394 -20.06 27.76 -2.37
C ASN A 394 -19.63 29.21 -2.57
N CYS A 395 -19.19 29.53 -3.79
CA CYS A 395 -18.62 30.83 -4.13
C CYS A 395 -19.35 31.51 -5.31
N THR A 396 -19.22 32.83 -5.37
CA THR A 396 -19.65 33.69 -6.49
C THR A 396 -18.42 34.39 -7.07
N ILE A 397 -18.28 34.36 -8.39
CA ILE A 397 -17.25 35.14 -9.10
C ILE A 397 -17.77 36.57 -9.29
N LEU A 398 -16.96 37.54 -8.89
CA LEU A 398 -17.18 38.97 -9.08
C LEU A 398 -16.14 39.51 -10.05
N LEU A 399 -16.59 40.03 -11.19
CA LEU A 399 -15.77 40.83 -12.09
C LEU A 399 -16.08 42.31 -11.91
N ASN A 400 -15.01 43.10 -11.85
CA ASN A 400 -15.11 44.55 -11.97
C ASN A 400 -15.58 44.89 -13.40
N LYS A 401 -16.36 45.96 -13.53
CA LYS A 401 -16.95 46.40 -14.80
C LYS A 401 -15.89 46.69 -15.86
#